data_AF-A0A2S5CBD0-F1
#
_entry.id   AF-A0A2S5CBD0-F1
#
_cell.length_a   1.000
_cell.length_b   1.000
_cell.length_c   1.000
_cell.angle_alpha   90.00
_cell.angle_beta   90.00
_cell.angle_gamma   90.00
#
_symmetry.space_group_name_H-M   'P 1'
#
loop_
_entity.id
_entity.type
_entity.pdbx_description
1 polymer ?
#
loop_
_entity_poly.entity_id
_entity_poly.type
_entity_poly.pdbx_seq_one_letter_code
_entity_poly.pdbx_strand_id
1 'polypeptide(L)'
;MNEVATILMKPGSGMSLSAVALASGLITQGLRICLIVPTLADAKKVPEIIPRNMVGSADIVTSMIWAIPWVYIFDDALRCAEEFRHHGEGELVNIALDRLSIHQDRQTRLYLFQYTA
;
A
#
# COMPACT_ATOMS: atom_id res chain seq x y z
N MET A 1 8.79 11.79 -12.76
CA MET A 1 9.53 10.51 -12.82
C MET A 1 9.05 9.71 -11.61
N ASN A 2 8.41 8.55 -11.80
CA ASN A 2 7.85 7.79 -10.68
C ASN A 2 8.91 6.80 -10.17
N GLU A 3 9.56 7.15 -9.07
CA GLU A 3 10.38 6.19 -8.32
C GLU A 3 9.46 5.17 -7.64
N VAL A 4 9.90 3.91 -7.54
CA VAL A 4 9.24 2.82 -6.80
C VAL A 4 10.34 1.98 -6.17
N ALA A 5 10.26 1.77 -4.86
CA ALA A 5 11.05 0.75 -4.19
C ALA A 5 10.13 -0.36 -3.71
N THR A 6 10.62 -1.59 -3.71
CA THR A 6 9.92 -2.80 -3.28
C THR A 6 10.74 -3.46 -2.18
N ILE A 7 10.19 -3.64 -0.97
CA ILE A 7 10.81 -4.48 0.07
C ILE A 7 10.13 -5.84 0.05
N LEU A 8 10.91 -6.88 0.29
CA LEU A 8 10.54 -8.27 0.20
C LEU A 8 10.60 -8.87 1.61
N MET A 9 9.46 -9.23 2.18
CA MET A 9 9.37 -9.78 3.55
C MET A 9 8.68 -11.14 3.57
N LYS A 10 9.15 -12.05 4.42
CA LYS A 10 8.54 -13.37 4.61
C LYS A 10 7.29 -13.29 5.50
N PRO A 11 6.36 -14.26 5.39
CA PRO A 11 5.26 -14.40 6.33
C PRO A 11 5.78 -14.43 7.79
N GLY A 12 5.09 -13.73 8.68
CA GLY A 12 5.48 -13.64 10.10
C GLY A 12 6.61 -12.66 10.41
N SER A 13 7.24 -12.02 9.42
CA SER A 13 8.33 -11.05 9.65
C SER A 13 7.88 -9.65 10.08
N GLY A 14 6.61 -9.47 10.47
CA GLY A 14 6.09 -8.16 10.90
C GLY A 14 5.91 -7.16 9.76
N MET A 15 5.37 -7.62 8.62
CA MET A 15 5.16 -6.79 7.42
C MET A 15 4.29 -5.56 7.68
N SER A 16 3.11 -5.73 8.30
CA SER A 16 2.24 -4.60 8.64
C SER A 16 2.91 -3.60 9.58
N LEU A 17 3.73 -4.08 10.53
CA LEU A 17 4.50 -3.20 11.41
C LEU A 17 5.54 -2.38 10.63
N SER A 18 6.17 -3.00 9.63
CA SER A 18 7.17 -2.34 8.77
C SER A 18 6.52 -1.30 7.86
N ALA A 19 5.33 -1.59 7.29
CA ALA A 19 4.55 -0.63 6.52
C ALA A 19 4.14 0.58 7.38
N VAL A 20 3.69 0.33 8.62
CA VAL A 20 3.36 1.40 9.59
C VAL A 20 4.58 2.21 9.98
N ALA A 21 5.72 1.57 10.26
CA ALA A 21 6.95 2.26 10.59
C ALA A 21 7.40 3.18 9.45
N LEU A 22 7.38 2.70 8.20
CA LEU A 22 7.67 3.52 7.03
C LEU A 22 6.70 4.70 6.91
N ALA A 23 5.40 4.45 7.03
CA ALA A 23 4.37 5.49 6.96
C ALA A 23 4.61 6.58 8.02
N SER A 24 4.88 6.19 9.28
CA SER A 24 5.16 7.14 10.36
C SER A 24 6.42 7.97 10.10
N GLY A 25 7.47 7.36 9.55
CA GLY A 25 8.70 8.07 9.19
C GLY A 25 8.45 9.13 8.13
N LEU A 26 7.70 8.79 7.08
CA LEU A 26 7.37 9.71 5.99
C LEU A 26 6.44 10.84 6.45
N ILE A 27 5.45 10.54 7.29
CA ILE A 27 4.60 11.56 7.93
C ILE A 27 5.45 12.54 8.75
N THR A 28 6.42 12.03 9.50
CA THR A 28 7.34 12.88 10.29
C THR A 28 8.19 13.80 9.42
N GLN A 29 8.49 13.40 8.18
CA GLN A 29 9.15 14.24 7.17
C GLN A 29 8.19 15.23 6.48
N GLY A 30 6.95 15.31 6.93
CA GLY A 30 5.92 16.20 6.37
C GLY A 30 5.26 15.66 5.10
N LEU A 31 5.48 14.40 4.72
CA LEU A 31 4.93 13.85 3.49
C LEU A 31 3.46 13.43 3.63
N ARG A 32 2.65 13.75 2.62
CA ARG A 32 1.28 13.24 2.50
C ARG A 32 1.32 11.80 1.99
N ILE A 33 0.92 10.86 2.82
CA ILE A 33 0.92 9.43 2.48
C ILE A 33 -0.50 8.87 2.41
N CYS A 34 -0.66 7.76 1.71
CA CYS A 34 -1.83 6.90 1.78
C CYS A 34 -1.37 5.45 1.99
N LEU A 35 -1.64 4.92 3.19
CA LEU A 35 -1.42 3.53 3.53
C LEU A 35 -2.64 2.72 3.10
N ILE A 36 -2.48 1.85 2.11
CA ILE A 36 -3.51 0.95 1.61
C ILE A 36 -3.28 -0.41 2.23
N VAL A 37 -4.30 -0.91 2.93
CA VAL A 37 -4.34 -2.28 3.44
C VAL A 37 -5.35 -3.10 2.63
N PRO A 38 -5.34 -4.45 2.72
CA PRO A 38 -6.26 -5.25 1.92
C PRO A 38 -7.73 -5.06 2.29
N THR A 39 -8.03 -5.08 3.60
CA THR A 39 -9.41 -5.09 4.09
C THR A 39 -9.68 -4.06 5.17
N LEU A 40 -10.96 -3.70 5.34
CA LEU A 40 -11.36 -2.76 6.39
C LEU A 40 -11.01 -3.30 7.79
N ALA A 41 -11.04 -4.61 7.96
CA ALA A 41 -10.63 -5.28 9.19
C ALA A 41 -9.15 -5.06 9.49
N ASP A 42 -8.31 -5.01 8.46
CA ASP A 42 -6.88 -4.70 8.62
C ASP A 42 -6.66 -3.21 8.88
N ALA A 43 -7.48 -2.33 8.27
CA ALA A 43 -7.37 -0.88 8.49
C ALA A 43 -7.62 -0.51 9.96
N LYS A 44 -8.54 -1.22 10.61
CA LYS A 44 -8.81 -1.08 12.05
C LYS A 44 -7.64 -1.50 12.95
N LYS A 45 -6.76 -2.38 12.47
CA LYS A 45 -5.56 -2.84 13.20
C LYS A 45 -4.38 -1.88 13.08
N VAL A 46 -4.44 -0.94 12.13
CA VAL A 46 -3.39 0.09 11.98
C VAL A 46 -3.33 0.94 13.25
N PRO A 47 -2.15 1.15 13.86
CA PRO A 47 -1.98 1.98 15.04
C PRO A 47 -2.37 3.45 14.79
N GLU A 48 -2.84 4.14 15.84
CA GLU A 48 -3.34 5.53 15.76
C GLU A 48 -2.27 6.57 15.42
N ILE A 49 -0.99 6.20 15.45
CA ILE A 49 0.11 7.04 14.97
C ILE A 49 -0.03 7.37 13.48
N ILE A 50 -0.75 6.55 12.72
CA ILE A 50 -1.11 6.84 11.32
C ILE A 50 -2.53 7.43 11.33
N PRO A 51 -2.70 8.69 10.89
CA PRO A 51 -4.03 9.31 10.82
C PRO A 51 -5.00 8.46 10.01
N ARG A 52 -6.22 8.25 10.51
CA ARG A 52 -7.22 7.36 9.87
C ARG A 52 -7.61 7.83 8.47
N ASN A 53 -7.59 9.14 8.22
CA ASN A 53 -7.81 9.74 6.91
C ASN A 53 -6.65 9.53 5.92
N MET A 54 -5.58 8.85 6.33
CA MET A 54 -4.45 8.43 5.48
C MET A 54 -4.42 6.90 5.31
N VAL A 55 -5.39 6.17 5.85
CA VAL A 55 -5.48 4.71 5.73
C VAL A 55 -6.65 4.33 4.83
N GLY A 56 -6.36 3.76 3.67
CA GLY A 56 -7.33 3.23 2.72
C GLY A 56 -7.42 1.70 2.81
N SER A 57 -8.54 1.15 2.34
CA SER A 57 -8.74 -0.29 2.27
C SER A 57 -9.09 -0.74 0.86
N ALA A 58 -8.37 -1.70 0.31
CA ALA A 58 -8.53 -2.14 -1.08
C ALA A 58 -9.92 -2.74 -1.37
N ASP A 59 -10.56 -3.38 -0.37
CA ASP A 59 -11.93 -3.91 -0.46
C ASP A 59 -13.05 -2.83 -0.51
N ILE A 60 -12.71 -1.55 -0.28
CA ILE A 60 -13.68 -0.44 -0.22
C ILE A 60 -13.31 0.71 -1.15
N VAL A 61 -12.01 0.92 -1.40
CA VAL A 61 -11.53 1.94 -2.32
C VAL A 61 -12.01 1.54 -3.72
N THR A 62 -13.03 2.27 -4.20
CA THR A 62 -13.67 2.10 -5.52
C THR A 62 -13.34 3.26 -6.48
N SER A 63 -12.66 4.28 -5.97
CA SER A 63 -11.79 5.17 -6.74
C SER A 63 -10.93 5.99 -5.77
N MET A 64 -9.69 6.29 -6.15
CA MET A 64 -8.80 7.17 -5.39
C MET A 64 -9.20 8.65 -5.55
N ILE A 65 -10.36 9.06 -5.05
CA ILE A 65 -10.79 10.48 -5.01
C ILE A 65 -10.10 11.25 -3.87
N TRP A 66 -9.07 10.67 -3.27
CA TRP A 66 -8.32 11.34 -2.21
C TRP A 66 -7.38 12.34 -2.89
N ALA A 67 -7.23 13.53 -2.33
CA ALA A 67 -6.22 14.48 -2.79
C ALA A 67 -4.90 13.74 -2.96
N ILE A 68 -4.39 13.69 -4.20
CA ILE A 68 -3.34 12.77 -4.65
C ILE A 68 -2.20 12.81 -3.63
N PRO A 69 -1.96 11.71 -2.87
CA PRO A 69 -0.89 11.67 -1.89
C PRO A 69 0.46 11.67 -2.61
N TRP A 70 1.49 12.13 -1.92
CA TRP A 70 2.85 12.06 -2.45
C TRP A 70 3.45 10.66 -2.37
N VAL A 71 2.88 9.77 -1.54
CA VAL A 71 3.33 8.38 -1.40
C VAL A 71 2.14 7.46 -1.16
N TYR A 72 2.02 6.39 -1.96
CA TYR A 72 1.18 5.24 -1.64
C TYR A 72 2.01 4.14 -1.01
N ILE A 73 1.55 3.57 0.09
CA ILE A 73 2.18 2.42 0.75
C ILE A 73 1.17 1.30 0.76
N PHE A 74 1.45 0.16 0.13
CA PHE A 74 0.54 -0.98 0.13
C PHE A 74 1.04 -2.00 1.15
N ASP A 75 0.36 -2.12 2.29
CA ASP A 75 0.55 -3.27 3.17
C ASP A 75 -0.05 -4.49 2.48
N ASP A 76 0.76 -5.51 2.27
CA ASP A 76 0.30 -6.76 1.66
C ASP A 76 -0.19 -6.61 0.20
N ALA A 77 0.59 -5.91 -0.63
CA ALA A 77 0.19 -5.46 -1.98
C ALA A 77 -0.42 -6.53 -2.91
N LEU A 78 0.01 -7.79 -2.83
CA LEU A 78 -0.59 -8.87 -3.62
C LEU A 78 -2.06 -9.10 -3.23
N ARG A 79 -2.39 -9.04 -1.93
CA ARG A 79 -3.78 -9.15 -1.45
C ARG A 79 -4.54 -7.90 -1.84
N CYS A 80 -3.95 -6.71 -1.72
CA CYS A 80 -4.57 -5.49 -2.24
C CYS A 80 -4.90 -5.63 -3.74
N ALA A 81 -3.99 -6.16 -4.55
CA ALA A 81 -4.20 -6.38 -5.98
C ALA A 81 -5.29 -7.43 -6.29
N GLU A 82 -5.49 -8.41 -5.41
CA GLU A 82 -6.60 -9.37 -5.49
C GLU A 82 -7.93 -8.66 -5.24
N GLU A 83 -8.03 -7.87 -4.16
CA GLU A 83 -9.24 -7.09 -3.84
C GLU A 83 -9.58 -6.08 -4.96
N PHE A 84 -8.59 -5.31 -5.45
CA PHE A 84 -8.82 -4.36 -6.54
C PHE A 84 -9.31 -5.03 -7.84
N ARG A 85 -8.85 -6.26 -8.12
CA ARG A 85 -9.34 -7.05 -9.26
C ARG A 85 -10.80 -7.45 -9.09
N HIS A 86 -11.24 -7.75 -7.87
CA HIS A 86 -12.65 -8.03 -7.60
C HIS A 86 -13.55 -6.81 -7.80
N HIS A 87 -13.03 -5.60 -7.58
CA HIS A 87 -13.79 -4.35 -7.65
C HIS A 87 -13.63 -3.55 -8.95
N GLY A 88 -12.83 -4.04 -9.91
CA GLY A 88 -12.73 -3.46 -11.26
C GLY A 88 -11.73 -2.30 -11.40
N GLU A 89 -10.80 -2.12 -10.46
CA GLU A 89 -9.85 -1.00 -10.46
C GLU A 89 -8.53 -1.32 -11.18
N GLY A 90 -8.57 -1.36 -12.52
CA GLY A 90 -7.42 -1.77 -13.35
C GLY A 90 -6.13 -0.96 -13.16
N GLU A 91 -6.20 0.34 -12.86
CA GLU A 91 -5.00 1.19 -12.68
C GLU A 91 -4.28 0.90 -11.36
N LEU A 92 -5.01 0.62 -10.28
CA LEU A 92 -4.42 0.25 -8.99
C LEU A 92 -3.92 -1.20 -8.98
N VAL A 93 -4.63 -2.06 -9.71
CA VAL A 93 -4.15 -3.38 -10.07
C VAL A 93 -2.83 -3.27 -10.83
N ASN A 94 -2.72 -2.41 -11.84
CA ASN A 94 -1.46 -2.20 -12.55
C ASN A 94 -0.38 -1.61 -11.63
N ILE A 95 -0.68 -0.63 -10.79
CA ILE A 95 0.28 -0.12 -9.80
C ILE A 95 0.81 -1.27 -8.92
N ALA A 96 -0.06 -2.14 -8.42
CA ALA A 96 0.32 -3.29 -7.62
C ALA A 96 0.94 -4.46 -8.42
N LEU A 97 0.63 -4.59 -9.73
CA LEU A 97 1.02 -5.73 -10.58
C LEU A 97 2.13 -5.44 -11.61
N ASP A 98 2.32 -4.21 -12.10
CA ASP A 98 3.24 -3.82 -13.20
C ASP A 98 4.71 -4.17 -12.91
N ARG A 99 5.03 -4.59 -11.68
CA ARG A 99 6.39 -4.85 -11.24
C ARG A 99 6.60 -6.26 -10.67
N LEU A 100 5.63 -7.16 -10.87
CA LEU A 100 5.65 -8.56 -10.43
C LEU A 100 6.17 -9.56 -11.49
N SER A 101 6.74 -9.11 -12.61
CA SER A 101 7.25 -9.98 -13.69
C SER A 101 8.50 -10.81 -13.31
N ILE A 102 9.00 -10.68 -12.08
CA ILE A 102 10.13 -11.48 -11.59
C ILE A 102 9.53 -12.54 -10.68
N HIS A 103 9.67 -13.82 -11.05
CA HIS A 103 9.21 -15.00 -10.32
C HIS A 103 9.27 -14.82 -8.78
N GLN A 104 8.17 -14.39 -8.18
CA GLN A 104 8.04 -14.33 -6.73
C GLN A 104 7.44 -15.65 -6.28
N ASP A 105 8.29 -16.43 -5.61
CA ASP A 105 7.86 -17.48 -4.69
C ASP A 105 6.78 -16.89 -3.77
N ARG A 106 5.76 -17.67 -3.39
CA ARG A 106 4.49 -17.24 -2.76
C ARG A 106 4.63 -16.43 -1.44
N GLN A 107 5.84 -16.10 -1.03
CA GLN A 107 6.24 -15.59 0.27
C GLN A 107 6.72 -14.13 0.26
N THR A 108 6.57 -13.38 -0.83
CA THR A 108 7.23 -12.07 -0.97
C THR A 108 6.27 -10.98 -1.46
N ARG A 109 6.23 -9.81 -0.79
CA ARG A 109 5.26 -8.73 -1.06
C ARG A 109 5.81 -7.35 -0.69
N LEU A 110 5.21 -6.26 -1.19
CA LEU A 110 5.71 -5.35 -2.23
C LEU A 110 5.64 -3.91 -1.66
N TYR A 111 6.48 -2.98 -2.11
CA TYR A 111 6.39 -1.54 -1.75
C TYR A 111 6.19 -0.74 -3.04
N LEU A 112 5.52 0.40 -2.91
CA LEU A 112 5.26 1.33 -4.00
C LEU A 112 5.62 2.74 -3.57
N PHE A 113 6.09 3.53 -4.54
CA PHE A 113 6.25 4.96 -4.41
C PHE A 113 5.55 5.55 -5.63
N GLN A 114 4.88 6.68 -5.47
CA GLN A 114 4.48 7.50 -6.59
C GLN A 114 4.59 8.94 -6.14
N TYR A 115 5.75 9.53 -6.39
CA TYR A 115 5.95 10.96 -6.22
C TYR A 115 5.35 11.70 -7.41
N THR A 116 4.15 12.24 -7.26
CA THR A 116 3.61 13.27 -8.17
C THR A 116 4.07 14.63 -7.69
N ALA A 117 4.96 15.27 -8.46
CA ALA A 117 5.17 16.71 -8.39
C ALA A 117 4.01 17.44 -9.07
#